data_AF-A0A182WHG7-F1
#
_entry.id   AF-A0A182WHG7-F1
#
_cell.length_a   1.000
_cell.length_b   1.000
_cell.length_c   1.000
_cell.angle_alpha   90.00
_cell.angle_beta   90.00
_cell.angle_gamma   90.00
#
_symmetry.space_group_name_H-M   'P 1'
#
loop_
_entity.id
_entity.type
_entity.pdbx_description
1 polymer ?
#
loop_
_entity_poly.entity_id
_entity_poly.type
_entity_poly.pdbx_seq_one_letter_code
_entity_poly.pdbx_strand_id
1 'polypeptide(L)'
;MNNFTGFSDLCIPEARPAELEPIIREAIELGYRNVAIEQMLDVTNGEGASNKQDVVPKPYCLKALKASFGGQIRLLNRLTVIFSDASVSLALNRSNNIRSYNLIAALPTNDNSYQYACQTMACDIVTYHSSTTRIRMSRKFYYLAVDRNIAFELKYAPAIVNSSDRKATINRAHRYHSYGKSKNVIISSEATNPFQLRSPYDIANLGLIFGLSEEQAKESIRGIPNRILLSAEGRRFGKAGVVISRRMKPTEDSDDYSDSELEEDISDDENEEEGSIQDVTMDGATATDEKDDEENGQPPKKMAKHEKK
;
A
#
# COMPACT_ATOMS: atom_id res chain seq x y z
N MET A 1 -2.95 16.46 7.13
CA MET A 1 -3.76 15.24 7.32
C MET A 1 -3.89 14.54 5.98
N ASN A 2 -3.83 13.20 5.93
CA ASN A 2 -4.00 12.45 4.69
C ASN A 2 -5.47 12.51 4.26
N ASN A 3 -5.76 13.10 3.09
CA ASN A 3 -7.13 13.20 2.59
C ASN A 3 -7.64 11.88 1.99
N PHE A 4 -6.75 10.90 1.78
CA PHE A 4 -7.10 9.57 1.29
C PHE A 4 -7.39 8.66 2.47
N THR A 5 -8.62 8.14 2.51
CA THR A 5 -9.08 7.26 3.56
C THR A 5 -9.99 6.19 2.96
N GLY A 6 -10.06 5.02 3.61
CA GLY A 6 -10.84 3.87 3.12
C GLY A 6 -10.06 2.97 2.16
N PHE A 7 -10.76 2.03 1.55
CA PHE A 7 -10.21 1.07 0.59
C PHE A 7 -10.06 1.70 -0.78
N SER A 8 -8.99 1.31 -1.49
CA SER A 8 -8.66 1.87 -2.79
C SER A 8 -8.40 0.76 -3.81
N ASP A 9 -8.93 0.93 -5.01
CA ASP A 9 -8.54 0.14 -6.18
C ASP A 9 -7.84 1.06 -7.19
N LEU A 10 -6.58 0.76 -7.50
CA LEU A 10 -5.73 1.67 -8.26
C LEU A 10 -5.51 1.23 -9.71
N CYS A 11 -6.24 0.23 -10.21
CA CYS A 11 -5.99 -0.36 -11.53
C CYS A 11 -7.28 -0.75 -12.26
N ILE A 12 -8.16 0.20 -12.59
CA ILE A 12 -9.29 -0.06 -13.50
C ILE A 12 -8.89 0.40 -14.91
N PRO A 13 -8.81 -0.50 -15.92
CA PRO A 13 -8.43 -0.12 -17.28
C PRO A 13 -9.37 0.93 -17.88
N GLU A 14 -8.81 1.86 -18.66
CA GLU A 14 -9.61 2.80 -19.45
C GLU A 14 -10.55 2.07 -20.40
N ALA A 15 -11.83 2.45 -20.35
CA ALA A 15 -12.86 1.94 -21.24
C ALA A 15 -13.88 3.06 -21.56
N ARG A 16 -14.87 2.71 -22.38
CA ARG A 16 -15.98 3.64 -22.70
C ARG A 16 -16.77 3.93 -21.41
N PRO A 17 -17.33 5.14 -21.24
CA PRO A 17 -18.10 5.49 -20.04
C PRO A 17 -19.20 4.46 -19.71
N ALA A 18 -19.91 3.95 -20.72
CA ALA A 18 -20.97 2.95 -20.55
C ALA A 18 -20.47 1.61 -19.95
N GLU A 19 -19.20 1.26 -20.15
CA GLU A 19 -18.57 0.06 -19.58
C GLU A 19 -18.00 0.32 -18.19
N LEU A 20 -17.54 1.55 -17.93
CA LEU A 20 -16.99 1.94 -16.64
C LEU A 20 -18.05 2.20 -15.57
N GLU A 21 -19.21 2.75 -15.94
CA GLU A 21 -20.31 3.02 -15.01
C GLU A 21 -20.73 1.80 -14.17
N PRO A 22 -20.99 0.61 -14.74
CA PRO A 22 -21.35 -0.55 -13.94
C PRO A 22 -20.20 -1.04 -13.06
N ILE A 23 -18.94 -0.93 -13.51
CA ILE A 23 -17.76 -1.31 -12.71
C ILE A 23 -17.63 -0.37 -11.50
N ILE A 24 -17.81 0.94 -11.70
CA ILE A 24 -17.72 1.93 -10.62
C ILE A 24 -18.87 1.77 -9.64
N ARG A 25 -20.09 1.47 -10.12
CA ARG A 25 -21.23 1.19 -9.25
C ARG A 25 -20.96 -0.01 -8.34
N GLU A 26 -20.49 -1.12 -8.91
CA GLU A 26 -20.09 -2.30 -8.14
C GLU A 26 -18.99 -1.97 -7.13
N ALA A 27 -17.99 -1.18 -7.51
CA ALA A 27 -16.93 -0.75 -6.59
C ALA A 27 -17.49 0.06 -5.40
N ILE A 28 -18.50 0.90 -5.61
CA ILE A 28 -19.16 1.65 -4.53
C ILE A 28 -19.91 0.69 -3.60
N GLU A 29 -20.67 -0.26 -4.16
CA GLU A 29 -21.42 -1.27 -3.39
C GLU A 29 -20.49 -2.16 -2.54
N LEU A 30 -19.32 -2.51 -3.06
CA LEU A 30 -18.28 -3.26 -2.34
C LEU A 30 -17.52 -2.42 -1.29
N GLY A 31 -17.74 -1.10 -1.23
CA GLY A 31 -17.17 -0.22 -0.23
C GLY A 31 -15.83 0.45 -0.59
N TYR A 32 -15.48 0.53 -1.88
CA TYR A 32 -14.29 1.28 -2.32
C TYR A 32 -14.54 2.79 -2.26
N ARG A 33 -13.54 3.54 -1.79
CA ARG A 33 -13.59 5.01 -1.68
C ARG A 33 -12.74 5.73 -2.70
N ASN A 34 -11.65 5.11 -3.16
CA ASN A 34 -10.79 5.67 -4.18
C ASN A 34 -10.64 4.68 -5.32
N VAL A 35 -10.86 5.14 -6.55
CA VAL A 35 -10.70 4.34 -7.77
C VAL A 35 -9.82 5.11 -8.75
N ALA A 36 -8.82 4.43 -9.33
CA ALA A 36 -7.98 4.99 -10.37
C ALA A 36 -8.22 4.33 -11.74
N ILE A 37 -8.45 5.17 -12.74
CA ILE A 37 -8.59 4.76 -14.14
C ILE A 37 -7.20 4.75 -14.78
N GLU A 38 -6.78 3.59 -15.28
CA GLU A 38 -5.48 3.33 -15.88
C GLU A 38 -5.51 3.60 -17.39
N GLN A 39 -4.58 4.43 -17.85
CA GLN A 39 -4.25 4.59 -19.25
C GLN A 39 -2.84 4.06 -19.50
N MET A 40 -2.66 3.29 -20.58
CA MET A 40 -1.36 2.72 -20.95
C MET A 40 -0.67 3.57 -22.00
N LEU A 41 0.63 3.79 -21.82
CA LEU A 41 1.52 4.41 -22.79
C LEU A 41 2.68 3.47 -23.08
N ASP A 42 2.78 3.00 -24.33
CA ASP A 42 3.91 2.21 -24.76
C ASP A 42 4.99 3.07 -25.43
N VAL A 43 6.15 3.15 -24.79
CA VAL A 43 7.31 3.93 -25.26
C VAL A 43 8.29 3.05 -26.03
N THR A 44 8.11 1.71 -26.06
CA THR A 44 9.06 0.83 -26.77
C THR A 44 8.93 0.92 -28.28
N ASN A 45 7.75 1.26 -28.80
CA ASN A 45 7.46 1.21 -30.23
C ASN A 45 7.74 2.54 -30.96
N GLY A 46 8.27 3.55 -30.28
CA GLY A 46 8.68 4.82 -30.92
C GLY A 46 7.55 5.67 -31.50
N GLU A 47 6.29 5.31 -31.27
CA GLU A 47 5.10 6.00 -31.85
C GLU A 47 4.85 7.42 -31.29
N GLY A 48 5.75 7.96 -30.47
CA GLY A 48 5.70 9.35 -30.00
C GLY A 48 6.45 10.36 -30.87
N ALA A 49 7.11 9.95 -31.95
CA ALA A 49 8.07 10.80 -32.66
C ALA A 49 7.52 11.56 -33.90
N SER A 50 6.28 11.31 -34.34
CA SER A 50 5.83 11.78 -35.67
C SER A 50 4.79 12.91 -35.69
N ASN A 51 4.25 13.37 -34.57
CA ASN A 51 3.26 14.47 -34.58
C ASN A 51 3.53 15.50 -33.49
N LYS A 52 3.15 16.76 -33.74
CA LYS A 52 3.28 17.95 -32.85
C LYS A 52 2.55 17.82 -31.49
N GLN A 53 2.17 16.62 -31.08
CA GLN A 53 1.43 16.29 -29.87
C GLN A 53 2.39 15.73 -28.81
N ASP A 54 2.09 16.02 -27.54
CA ASP A 54 2.81 15.49 -26.39
C ASP A 54 2.82 13.95 -26.41
N VAL A 55 3.96 13.33 -26.09
CA VAL A 55 4.15 11.86 -26.08
C VAL A 55 3.22 11.19 -25.07
N VAL A 56 2.90 11.88 -23.97
CA VAL A 56 1.97 11.35 -22.97
C VAL A 56 0.54 11.75 -23.36
N PRO A 57 -0.40 10.79 -23.42
CA PRO A 57 -1.79 11.09 -23.75
C PRO A 57 -2.42 12.02 -22.71
N LYS A 58 -3.44 12.78 -23.12
CA LYS A 58 -4.23 13.57 -22.18
C LYS A 58 -4.98 12.64 -21.22
N PRO A 59 -5.04 12.99 -19.91
CA PRO A 59 -5.76 12.17 -18.94
C PRO A 59 -7.23 11.95 -19.32
N TYR A 60 -7.76 10.79 -18.97
CA TYR A 60 -9.16 10.44 -19.17
C TYR A 60 -10.10 11.51 -18.60
N CYS A 61 -11.13 11.85 -19.38
CA CYS A 61 -12.09 12.89 -19.00
C CYS A 61 -13.07 12.37 -17.95
N LEU A 62 -12.71 12.53 -16.68
CA LEU A 62 -13.54 12.11 -15.54
C LEU A 62 -14.81 12.96 -15.31
N LYS A 63 -15.13 13.95 -16.16
CA LYS A 63 -16.23 14.90 -15.90
C LYS A 63 -17.58 14.19 -15.80
N ALA A 64 -17.91 13.32 -16.75
CA ALA A 64 -19.16 12.58 -16.76
C ALA A 64 -19.28 11.65 -15.55
N LEU A 65 -18.24 10.86 -15.28
CA LEU A 65 -18.22 9.94 -14.15
C LEU A 65 -18.27 10.67 -12.80
N LYS A 66 -17.64 11.84 -12.68
CA LYS A 66 -17.75 12.69 -11.48
C LYS A 66 -19.12 13.34 -11.35
N ALA A 67 -19.85 13.59 -12.44
CA ALA A 67 -21.23 14.06 -12.35
C ALA A 67 -22.15 12.95 -11.83
N SER A 68 -21.93 11.71 -12.26
CA SER A 68 -22.75 10.56 -11.84
C SER A 68 -22.45 10.05 -10.44
N PHE A 69 -21.16 10.04 -10.03
CA PHE A 69 -20.71 9.39 -8.78
C PHE A 69 -19.92 10.31 -7.84
N GLY A 70 -19.74 11.58 -8.21
CA GLY A 70 -18.97 12.55 -7.43
C GLY A 70 -19.62 12.81 -6.08
N GLY A 71 -18.99 12.31 -5.02
CA GLY A 71 -19.49 12.38 -3.65
C GLY A 71 -19.50 11.01 -2.97
N GLN A 72 -19.73 9.95 -3.72
CA GLN A 72 -19.67 8.57 -3.22
C GLN A 72 -18.26 8.01 -3.34
N ILE A 73 -17.58 8.28 -4.47
CA ILE A 73 -16.25 7.74 -4.75
C ILE A 73 -15.32 8.81 -5.33
N ARG A 74 -14.03 8.71 -4.99
CA ARG A 74 -12.98 9.56 -5.54
C ARG A 74 -12.37 8.90 -6.77
N LEU A 75 -12.61 9.52 -7.92
CA LEU A 75 -12.04 9.08 -9.19
C LEU A 75 -10.71 9.79 -9.49
N LEU A 76 -9.71 8.99 -9.83
CA LEU A 76 -8.33 9.40 -10.09
C LEU A 76 -7.89 8.90 -11.46
N ASN A 77 -6.91 9.58 -12.07
CA ASN A 77 -6.28 9.13 -13.30
C ASN A 77 -4.89 8.56 -13.02
N ARG A 78 -4.62 7.35 -13.51
CA ARG A 78 -3.34 6.65 -13.45
C ARG A 78 -2.78 6.51 -14.86
N LEU A 79 -1.49 6.79 -15.02
CA LEU A 79 -0.74 6.48 -16.24
C LEU A 79 0.18 5.29 -15.98
N THR A 80 0.12 4.27 -16.82
CA THR A 80 1.07 3.15 -16.81
C THR A 80 1.99 3.25 -18.02
N VAL A 81 3.28 3.42 -17.76
CA VAL A 81 4.30 3.60 -18.81
C VAL A 81 5.04 2.29 -19.03
N ILE A 82 4.94 1.75 -20.24
CA ILE A 82 5.68 0.58 -20.70
C ILE A 82 6.99 1.07 -21.33
N PHE A 83 8.11 0.56 -20.84
CA PHE A 83 9.41 0.99 -21.33
C PHE A 83 10.47 -0.11 -21.22
N SER A 84 11.51 0.05 -22.02
CA SER A 84 12.67 -0.85 -22.09
C SER A 84 13.98 -0.14 -21.72
N ASP A 85 14.04 1.19 -21.85
CA ASP A 85 15.27 1.97 -21.71
C ASP A 85 15.06 3.24 -20.86
N ALA A 86 16.15 3.75 -20.29
CA ALA A 86 16.17 4.92 -19.41
C ALA A 86 15.81 6.24 -20.13
N SER A 87 15.84 6.26 -21.47
CA SER A 87 15.41 7.37 -22.30
C SER A 87 13.94 7.79 -22.06
N VAL A 88 13.12 6.91 -21.47
CA VAL A 88 11.74 7.19 -21.07
C VAL A 88 11.61 8.43 -20.19
N SER A 89 12.54 8.66 -19.26
CA SER A 89 12.43 9.80 -18.34
C SER A 89 12.59 11.14 -19.03
N LEU A 90 13.38 11.20 -20.11
CA LEU A 90 13.49 12.42 -20.92
C LEU A 90 12.17 12.72 -21.63
N ALA A 91 11.51 11.68 -22.18
CA ALA A 91 10.21 11.83 -22.83
C ALA A 91 9.14 12.26 -21.82
N LEU A 92 9.09 11.63 -20.65
CA LEU A 92 8.13 11.98 -19.59
C LEU A 92 8.36 13.38 -19.02
N ASN A 93 9.61 13.81 -18.82
CA ASN A 93 9.92 15.14 -18.27
C ASN A 93 9.60 16.28 -19.23
N ARG A 94 9.61 16.03 -20.54
CA ARG A 94 9.20 17.01 -21.57
C ARG A 94 7.69 17.17 -21.66
N SER A 95 6.94 16.16 -21.21
CA SER A 95 5.49 16.16 -21.23
C SER A 95 4.90 17.10 -20.20
N ASN A 96 3.92 17.91 -20.60
CA ASN A 96 3.10 18.66 -19.65
C ASN A 96 1.95 17.81 -19.10
N ASN A 97 1.50 16.82 -19.87
CA ASN A 97 0.38 15.95 -19.49
C ASN A 97 0.71 15.06 -18.29
N ILE A 98 1.98 14.69 -18.09
CA ILE A 98 2.40 13.83 -16.97
C ILE A 98 2.00 14.37 -15.59
N ARG A 99 2.02 15.70 -15.40
CA ARG A 99 1.65 16.35 -14.14
C ARG A 99 0.15 16.29 -13.87
N SER A 100 -0.64 16.09 -14.91
CA SER A 100 -2.10 16.03 -14.82
C SER A 100 -2.60 14.69 -14.28
N TYR A 101 -1.81 13.61 -14.40
CA TYR A 101 -2.13 12.30 -13.81
C TYR A 101 -1.94 12.31 -12.29
N ASN A 102 -2.85 11.63 -11.60
CA ASN A 102 -2.75 11.43 -10.16
C ASN A 102 -1.64 10.44 -9.81
N LEU A 103 -1.60 9.30 -10.50
CA LEU A 103 -0.63 8.22 -10.26
C LEU A 103 0.20 7.93 -11.52
N ILE A 104 1.46 7.55 -11.31
CA ILE A 104 2.36 7.07 -12.37
C ILE A 104 2.82 5.66 -12.00
N ALA A 105 2.47 4.70 -12.82
CA ALA A 105 2.93 3.32 -12.74
C ALA A 105 3.98 3.03 -13.82
N ALA A 106 5.00 2.27 -13.44
CA ALA A 106 6.10 1.83 -14.29
C ALA A 106 5.93 0.35 -14.63
N LEU A 107 5.87 0.03 -15.92
CA LEU A 107 5.84 -1.34 -16.43
C LEU A 107 7.16 -1.63 -17.17
N PRO A 108 8.17 -2.15 -16.46
CA PRO A 108 9.44 -2.52 -17.07
C PRO A 108 9.29 -3.78 -17.92
N THR A 109 9.96 -3.81 -19.08
CA THR A 109 9.93 -4.94 -20.04
C THR A 109 11.16 -5.85 -19.94
N ASN A 110 12.24 -5.38 -19.31
CA ASN A 110 13.50 -6.12 -19.15
C ASN A 110 14.13 -5.88 -17.76
N ASP A 111 15.20 -6.61 -17.45
CA ASP A 111 15.85 -6.52 -16.14
C ASP A 111 16.47 -5.13 -15.87
N ASN A 112 17.02 -4.48 -16.89
CA ASN A 112 17.63 -3.15 -16.77
C ASN A 112 16.60 -2.05 -16.50
N SER A 113 15.46 -2.10 -17.19
CA SER A 113 14.32 -1.20 -16.98
C SER A 113 13.69 -1.41 -15.60
N TYR A 114 13.64 -2.64 -15.09
CA TYR A 114 13.19 -2.90 -13.71
C TYR A 114 14.12 -2.25 -12.69
N GLN A 115 15.43 -2.38 -12.87
CA GLN A 115 16.42 -1.71 -12.03
C GLN A 115 16.20 -0.19 -12.10
N TYR A 116 16.11 0.37 -13.30
CA TYR A 116 15.88 1.80 -13.51
C TYR A 116 14.60 2.31 -12.84
N ALA A 117 13.50 1.57 -12.92
CA ALA A 117 12.24 1.88 -12.24
C ALA A 117 12.45 2.03 -10.72
N CYS A 118 13.15 1.06 -10.13
CA CYS A 118 13.41 1.00 -8.70
C CYS A 118 14.41 2.07 -8.23
N GLN A 119 15.40 2.46 -9.05
CA GLN A 119 16.45 3.39 -8.64
C GLN A 119 16.15 4.85 -8.94
N THR A 120 15.69 5.15 -10.15
CA THR A 120 15.82 6.51 -10.71
C THR A 120 14.49 7.07 -11.19
N MET A 121 13.64 6.23 -11.80
CA MET A 121 12.38 6.70 -12.38
C MET A 121 11.45 7.31 -11.32
N ALA A 122 10.87 8.47 -11.62
CA ALA A 122 9.86 9.11 -10.77
C ALA A 122 8.49 8.45 -11.01
N CYS A 123 8.28 7.29 -10.39
CA CYS A 123 7.02 6.54 -10.41
C CYS A 123 6.55 6.26 -8.98
N ASP A 124 5.26 6.02 -8.81
CA ASP A 124 4.66 5.71 -7.51
C ASP A 124 4.42 4.19 -7.36
N ILE A 125 4.21 3.50 -8.49
CA ILE A 125 3.89 2.07 -8.54
C ILE A 125 4.79 1.38 -9.57
N VAL A 126 5.33 0.20 -9.25
CA VAL A 126 5.92 -0.73 -10.22
C VAL A 126 4.94 -1.86 -10.46
N THR A 127 4.45 -1.94 -11.70
CA THR A 127 3.48 -2.95 -12.13
C THR A 127 4.15 -4.01 -13.01
N TYR A 128 3.35 -4.96 -13.47
CA TYR A 128 3.75 -6.03 -14.37
C TYR A 128 2.60 -6.42 -15.30
N HIS A 129 2.97 -7.15 -16.35
CA HIS A 129 2.02 -7.85 -17.21
C HIS A 129 2.36 -9.34 -17.19
N SER A 130 1.41 -10.19 -17.57
CA SER A 130 1.64 -11.64 -17.64
C SER A 130 2.87 -11.98 -18.51
N SER A 131 3.10 -11.23 -19.60
CA SER A 131 4.28 -11.39 -20.46
C SER A 131 5.61 -11.06 -19.76
N THR A 132 5.61 -10.13 -18.80
CA THR A 132 6.82 -9.65 -18.10
C THR A 132 7.08 -10.39 -16.78
N THR A 133 6.31 -11.44 -16.49
CA THR A 133 6.47 -12.27 -15.28
C THR A 133 7.85 -12.92 -15.17
N ARG A 134 8.58 -13.08 -16.29
CA ARG A 134 9.92 -13.70 -16.34
C ARG A 134 11.09 -12.78 -15.98
N ILE A 135 10.88 -11.46 -15.86
CA ILE A 135 11.93 -10.50 -15.48
C ILE A 135 12.60 -10.93 -14.17
N ARG A 136 13.94 -10.86 -14.09
CA ARG A 136 14.69 -11.26 -12.91
C ARG A 136 14.73 -10.12 -11.90
N MET A 137 13.98 -10.30 -10.81
CA MET A 137 13.99 -9.37 -9.70
C MET A 137 15.22 -9.59 -8.82
N SER A 138 15.71 -8.52 -8.19
CA SER A 138 16.81 -8.58 -7.23
C SER A 138 16.44 -7.87 -5.94
N ARG A 139 16.83 -8.48 -4.82
CA ARG A 139 16.56 -7.98 -3.47
C ARG A 139 17.04 -6.55 -3.27
N LYS A 140 18.24 -6.21 -3.77
CA LYS A 140 18.82 -4.87 -3.66
C LYS A 140 17.88 -3.79 -4.22
N PHE A 141 17.40 -4.00 -5.44
CA PHE A 141 16.52 -3.03 -6.11
C PHE A 141 15.12 -3.00 -5.51
N TYR A 142 14.62 -4.14 -5.02
CA TYR A 142 13.35 -4.19 -4.30
C TYR A 142 13.36 -3.25 -3.09
N TYR A 143 14.35 -3.38 -2.21
CA TYR A 143 14.43 -2.54 -1.02
C TYR A 143 14.68 -1.07 -1.35
N LEU A 144 15.46 -0.77 -2.40
CA LEU A 144 15.63 0.61 -2.86
C LEU A 144 14.31 1.25 -3.32
N ALA A 145 13.43 0.49 -3.97
CA ALA A 145 12.10 0.96 -4.33
C ALA A 145 11.23 1.19 -3.07
N VAL A 146 11.30 0.29 -2.08
CA VAL A 146 10.61 0.43 -0.79
C VAL A 146 11.07 1.69 -0.05
N ASP A 147 12.38 1.95 -0.01
CA ASP A 147 12.97 3.13 0.63
C ASP A 147 12.53 4.44 -0.06
N ARG A 148 12.28 4.38 -1.37
CA ARG A 148 11.71 5.48 -2.17
C ARG A 148 10.18 5.57 -2.08
N ASN A 149 9.55 4.75 -1.22
CA ASN A 149 8.10 4.64 -1.06
C ASN A 149 7.36 4.30 -2.38
N ILE A 150 7.95 3.44 -3.21
CA ILE A 150 7.34 2.94 -4.45
C ILE A 150 6.67 1.59 -4.17
N ALA A 151 5.39 1.48 -4.50
CA ALA A 151 4.64 0.24 -4.29
C ALA A 151 4.84 -0.79 -5.41
N PHE A 152 4.84 -2.07 -5.05
CA PHE A 152 4.79 -3.17 -6.01
C PHE A 152 3.36 -3.63 -6.19
N GLU A 153 2.86 -3.61 -7.41
CA GLU A 153 1.49 -4.02 -7.69
C GLU A 153 1.36 -5.53 -7.90
N LEU A 154 0.26 -6.08 -7.38
CA LEU A 154 -0.27 -7.41 -7.64
C LEU A 154 -1.69 -7.30 -8.19
N LYS A 155 -1.95 -7.82 -9.39
CA LYS A 155 -3.26 -7.70 -10.06
C LYS A 155 -4.02 -9.01 -9.95
N TYR A 156 -5.20 -8.99 -9.33
CA TYR A 156 -5.90 -10.24 -9.01
C TYR A 156 -6.95 -10.67 -10.06
N ALA A 157 -7.55 -9.76 -10.83
CA ALA A 157 -8.55 -10.16 -11.85
C ALA A 157 -7.99 -11.15 -12.89
N PRO A 158 -6.74 -11.03 -13.38
CA PRO A 158 -6.16 -12.04 -14.28
C PRO A 158 -6.14 -13.46 -13.68
N ALA A 159 -6.01 -13.57 -12.35
CA ALA A 159 -6.03 -14.85 -11.66
C ALA A 159 -7.42 -15.50 -11.59
N ILE A 160 -8.50 -14.71 -11.78
CA ILE A 160 -9.89 -15.20 -11.84
C ILE A 160 -10.21 -15.70 -13.25
N VAL A 161 -9.77 -14.97 -14.28
CA VAL A 161 -10.18 -15.22 -15.68
C VAL A 161 -9.49 -16.44 -16.28
N ASN A 162 -8.17 -16.59 -16.09
CA ASN A 162 -7.39 -17.61 -16.78
C ASN A 162 -6.48 -18.39 -15.82
N SER A 163 -6.45 -19.72 -15.98
CA SER A 163 -5.61 -20.61 -15.20
C SER A 163 -4.11 -20.36 -15.36
N SER A 164 -3.67 -19.95 -16.55
CA SER A 164 -2.26 -19.63 -16.83
C SER A 164 -1.84 -18.33 -16.14
N ASP A 165 -2.68 -17.29 -16.23
CA ASP A 165 -2.44 -16.00 -15.57
C ASP A 165 -2.55 -16.11 -14.05
N ARG A 166 -3.39 -17.00 -13.52
CA ARG A 166 -3.42 -17.36 -12.10
C ARG A 166 -2.08 -17.90 -11.62
N LYS A 167 -1.49 -18.86 -12.33
CA LYS A 167 -0.16 -19.40 -11.99
C LYS A 167 0.90 -18.29 -12.05
N ALA A 168 0.85 -17.44 -13.08
CA ALA A 168 1.79 -16.32 -13.22
C ALA A 168 1.67 -15.31 -12.06
N THR A 169 0.44 -14.98 -11.64
CA THR A 169 0.15 -14.05 -10.56
C THR A 169 0.60 -14.60 -9.20
N ILE A 170 0.29 -15.87 -8.90
CA ILE A 170 0.75 -16.53 -7.67
C ILE A 170 2.28 -16.60 -7.64
N ASN A 171 2.91 -16.99 -8.75
CA ASN A 171 4.37 -16.98 -8.86
C ASN A 171 4.96 -15.59 -8.63
N ARG A 172 4.34 -14.53 -9.18
CA ARG A 172 4.78 -13.15 -8.98
C ARG A 172 4.71 -12.75 -7.51
N ALA A 173 3.61 -13.08 -6.83
CA ALA A 173 3.44 -12.79 -5.41
C ALA A 173 4.50 -13.47 -4.54
N HIS A 174 4.75 -14.77 -4.74
CA HIS A 174 5.80 -15.49 -4.01
C HIS A 174 7.21 -14.95 -4.30
N ARG A 175 7.45 -14.39 -5.49
CA ARG A 175 8.70 -13.69 -5.78
C ARG A 175 8.82 -12.40 -4.97
N TYR A 176 7.77 -11.59 -4.86
CA TYR A 176 7.77 -10.43 -3.97
C TYR A 176 8.03 -10.82 -2.52
N HIS A 177 7.43 -11.92 -2.05
CA HIS A 177 7.73 -12.47 -0.73
C HIS A 177 9.21 -12.91 -0.60
N SER A 178 9.73 -13.66 -1.58
CA SER A 178 11.08 -14.21 -1.52
C SER A 178 12.17 -13.13 -1.51
N TYR A 179 12.06 -12.13 -2.37
CA TYR A 179 13.05 -11.06 -2.45
C TYR A 179 12.85 -9.98 -1.38
N GLY A 180 11.60 -9.57 -1.15
CA GLY A 180 11.26 -8.36 -0.43
C GLY A 180 10.38 -8.55 0.80
N LYS A 181 10.04 -9.80 1.15
CA LYS A 181 9.12 -10.15 2.26
C LYS A 181 7.78 -9.43 2.15
N SER A 182 7.31 -9.23 0.91
CA SER A 182 6.04 -8.59 0.57
C SER A 182 5.89 -7.16 1.12
N LYS A 183 6.99 -6.45 1.35
CA LYS A 183 6.97 -5.05 1.79
C LYS A 183 6.48 -4.13 0.67
N ASN A 184 5.59 -3.21 1.01
CA ASN A 184 5.07 -2.21 0.09
C ASN A 184 4.37 -2.81 -1.14
N VAL A 185 3.69 -3.95 -0.98
CA VAL A 185 2.87 -4.56 -2.04
C VAL A 185 1.45 -4.00 -1.96
N ILE A 186 0.87 -3.63 -3.09
CA ILE A 186 -0.55 -3.28 -3.23
C ILE A 186 -1.27 -4.35 -4.06
N ILE A 187 -2.54 -4.59 -3.74
CA ILE A 187 -3.39 -5.47 -4.54
C ILE A 187 -4.42 -4.60 -5.27
N SER A 188 -4.46 -4.71 -6.60
CA SER A 188 -5.37 -3.98 -7.47
C SER A 188 -6.18 -4.96 -8.33
N SER A 189 -7.31 -4.51 -8.89
CA SER A 189 -8.18 -5.42 -9.65
C SER A 189 -7.67 -5.73 -11.06
N GLU A 190 -7.42 -4.73 -11.92
CA GLU A 190 -7.39 -4.89 -13.38
C GLU A 190 -8.73 -5.43 -13.93
N ALA A 191 -9.84 -5.09 -13.26
CA ALA A 191 -11.16 -5.57 -13.64
C ALA A 191 -11.66 -4.88 -14.92
N THR A 192 -11.97 -5.68 -15.94
CA THR A 192 -12.64 -5.23 -17.16
C THR A 192 -14.15 -5.41 -17.10
N ASN A 193 -14.64 -6.18 -16.11
CA ASN A 193 -16.05 -6.44 -15.90
C ASN A 193 -16.40 -6.30 -14.41
N PRO A 194 -17.65 -5.88 -14.06
CA PRO A 194 -18.08 -5.76 -12.67
C PRO A 194 -17.91 -7.07 -11.88
N PHE A 195 -18.20 -8.22 -12.50
CA PHE A 195 -18.09 -9.54 -11.88
C PHE A 195 -16.66 -9.96 -11.50
N GLN A 196 -15.63 -9.21 -11.93
CA GLN A 196 -14.25 -9.45 -11.55
C GLN A 196 -13.86 -8.66 -10.29
N LEU A 197 -14.67 -7.70 -9.85
CA LEU A 197 -14.45 -7.00 -8.59
C LEU A 197 -14.73 -7.91 -7.39
N ARG A 198 -13.99 -7.67 -6.30
CA ARG A 198 -14.13 -8.41 -5.04
C ARG A 198 -14.11 -7.42 -3.89
N SER A 199 -14.76 -7.79 -2.79
CA SER A 199 -14.76 -6.94 -1.60
C SER A 199 -13.34 -6.81 -1.03
N PRO A 200 -12.99 -5.69 -0.39
CA PRO A 200 -11.69 -5.51 0.25
C PRO A 200 -11.31 -6.64 1.23
N TYR A 201 -12.30 -7.21 1.94
CA TYR A 201 -12.06 -8.31 2.87
C TYR A 201 -11.78 -9.64 2.14
N ASP A 202 -12.45 -9.91 1.02
CA ASP A 202 -12.15 -11.08 0.18
C ASP A 202 -10.74 -10.99 -0.41
N ILE A 203 -10.33 -9.78 -0.81
CA ILE A 203 -8.98 -9.54 -1.30
C ILE A 203 -7.94 -9.73 -0.19
N ALA A 204 -8.25 -9.34 1.05
CA ALA A 204 -7.36 -9.60 2.18
C ALA A 204 -7.16 -11.11 2.40
N ASN A 205 -8.24 -11.90 2.29
CA ASN A 205 -8.16 -13.36 2.34
C ASN A 205 -7.35 -13.93 1.16
N LEU A 206 -7.54 -13.40 -0.04
CA LEU A 206 -6.73 -13.76 -1.22
C LEU A 206 -5.24 -13.43 -1.03
N GLY A 207 -4.93 -12.37 -0.29
CA GLY A 207 -3.57 -11.99 0.10
C GLY A 207 -2.82 -13.11 0.83
N LEU A 208 -3.51 -13.92 1.63
CA LEU A 208 -2.91 -15.09 2.30
C LEU A 208 -2.44 -16.14 1.30
N ILE A 209 -3.22 -16.39 0.24
CA ILE A 209 -2.85 -17.30 -0.86
C ILE A 209 -1.62 -16.77 -1.61
N PHE A 210 -1.49 -15.45 -1.70
CA PHE A 210 -0.34 -14.79 -2.29
C PHE A 210 0.92 -14.76 -1.39
N GLY A 211 0.85 -15.35 -0.20
CA GLY A 211 1.99 -15.43 0.73
C GLY A 211 2.26 -14.13 1.49
N LEU A 212 1.24 -13.27 1.63
CA LEU A 212 1.26 -12.14 2.55
C LEU A 212 0.79 -12.62 3.94
N SER A 213 1.28 -11.98 5.00
CA SER A 213 0.65 -12.14 6.32
C SER A 213 -0.72 -11.43 6.34
N GLU A 214 -1.56 -11.73 7.33
CA GLU A 214 -2.87 -11.07 7.48
C GLU A 214 -2.73 -9.54 7.61
N GLU A 215 -1.76 -9.08 8.40
CA GLU A 215 -1.45 -7.66 8.55
C GLU A 215 -1.02 -7.04 7.20
N GLN A 216 -0.12 -7.70 6.48
CA GLN A 216 0.34 -7.23 5.17
C GLN A 216 -0.80 -7.19 4.15
N ALA A 217 -1.70 -8.17 4.18
CA ALA A 217 -2.84 -8.23 3.28
C ALA A 217 -3.81 -7.06 3.56
N LYS A 218 -4.15 -6.78 4.82
CA LYS A 218 -4.97 -5.62 5.20
C LYS A 218 -4.30 -4.30 4.81
N GLU A 219 -2.99 -4.18 5.06
CA GLU A 219 -2.22 -3.00 4.69
C GLU A 219 -2.13 -2.78 3.17
N SER A 220 -2.08 -3.87 2.38
CA SER A 220 -1.97 -3.80 0.91
C SER A 220 -3.19 -3.17 0.21
N ILE A 221 -4.33 -3.11 0.89
CA ILE A 221 -5.61 -2.63 0.33
C ILE A 221 -5.99 -1.26 0.90
N ARG A 222 -5.55 -0.97 2.13
CA ARG A 222 -5.88 0.29 2.84
C ARG A 222 -4.65 1.16 3.08
N GLY A 223 -3.71 0.71 3.91
CA GLY A 223 -2.61 1.57 4.39
C GLY A 223 -1.64 1.98 3.29
N ILE A 224 -1.13 1.00 2.53
CA ILE A 224 -0.15 1.23 1.47
C ILE A 224 -0.76 2.10 0.34
N PRO A 225 -1.93 1.77 -0.24
CA PRO A 225 -2.54 2.61 -1.28
C PRO A 225 -2.75 4.06 -0.83
N ASN A 226 -3.25 4.28 0.40
CA ASN A 226 -3.46 5.65 0.92
C ASN A 226 -2.14 6.42 1.11
N ARG A 227 -1.04 5.74 1.47
CA ARG A 227 0.29 6.34 1.55
C ARG A 227 0.85 6.68 0.16
N ILE A 228 0.65 5.81 -0.82
CA ILE A 228 1.06 6.03 -2.21
C ILE A 228 0.30 7.19 -2.83
N LEU A 229 -1.01 7.27 -2.62
CA LEU A 229 -1.85 8.38 -3.09
C LEU A 229 -1.39 9.73 -2.52
N LEU A 230 -1.06 9.77 -1.22
CA LEU A 230 -0.51 10.97 -0.59
C LEU A 230 0.86 11.36 -1.16
N SER A 231 1.74 10.39 -1.36
CA SER A 231 3.06 10.60 -1.98
C SER A 231 2.93 11.14 -3.40
N ALA A 232 1.96 10.62 -4.16
CA ALA A 232 1.68 11.04 -5.52
C ALA A 232 1.10 12.47 -5.60
N GLU A 233 0.31 12.90 -4.61
CA GLU A 233 -0.07 14.32 -4.48
C GLU A 233 1.15 15.21 -4.24
N GLY A 234 2.08 14.80 -3.37
CA GLY A 234 3.35 15.49 -3.14
C GLY A 234 4.20 15.62 -4.40
N ARG A 235 4.18 14.63 -5.30
CA ARG A 235 4.83 14.69 -6.61
C ARG A 235 4.17 15.74 -7.53
N ARG A 236 2.85 15.91 -7.48
CA ARG A 236 2.11 16.83 -8.37
C ARG A 236 2.17 18.28 -7.91
N PHE A 237 2.02 18.51 -6.62
CA PHE A 237 1.92 19.86 -6.04
C PHE A 237 3.22 20.33 -5.36
N GLY A 238 4.23 19.45 -5.26
CA GLY A 238 5.48 19.72 -4.55
C GLY A 238 5.38 19.41 -3.05
N LYS A 239 6.52 19.37 -2.37
CA LYS A 239 6.65 19.01 -0.94
C LYS A 239 6.01 20.02 0.03
N ALA A 240 5.47 21.14 -0.48
CA ALA A 240 4.87 22.23 0.28
C ALA A 240 3.38 22.46 -0.12
N GLY A 241 2.67 21.42 -0.53
CA GLY A 241 1.24 21.52 -0.85
C GLY A 241 0.40 21.73 0.40
N VAL A 242 -0.20 22.91 0.54
CA VAL A 242 -1.23 23.17 1.57
C VAL A 242 -2.58 22.75 1.01
N VAL A 243 -3.21 21.74 1.61
CA VAL A 243 -4.58 21.38 1.27
C VAL A 243 -5.53 22.22 2.11
N ILE A 244 -6.14 23.22 1.49
CA ILE A 244 -7.20 24.02 2.11
C ILE A 244 -8.52 23.26 1.91
N SER A 245 -9.00 22.61 2.97
CA SER A 245 -10.34 22.05 3.00
C SER A 245 -11.28 23.03 3.73
N ARG A 246 -12.36 23.44 3.06
CA ARG A 246 -13.43 24.18 3.73
C ARG A 246 -14.26 23.17 4.52
N ARG A 247 -14.16 23.22 5.85
CA ARG A 247 -15.01 22.43 6.74
C ARG A 247 -16.45 22.89 6.52
N MET A 248 -17.30 22.01 5.99
CA MET A 248 -18.76 22.23 6.06
C MET A 248 -19.16 22.12 7.53
N LYS A 249 -20.02 23.03 7.99
CA LYS A 249 -20.56 22.98 9.35
C LYS A 249 -21.30 21.64 9.51
N PRO A 250 -21.08 20.89 10.60
CA PRO A 250 -21.95 19.77 10.90
C PRO A 250 -23.38 20.30 11.02
N THR A 251 -24.30 19.70 10.28
CA THR A 251 -25.73 19.76 10.62
C THR A 251 -25.88 19.07 11.97
N GLU A 252 -26.52 19.74 12.91
CA GLU A 252 -26.84 19.21 14.24
C GLU A 252 -27.80 18.03 14.06
N ASP A 253 -27.26 16.81 14.05
CA ASP A 253 -28.06 15.61 14.29
C ASP A 253 -28.05 15.39 15.80
N SER A 254 -29.16 15.77 16.43
CA SER A 254 -29.47 15.52 17.83
C SER A 254 -29.81 14.04 18.00
N ASP A 255 -28.87 13.25 18.52
CA ASP A 255 -29.18 11.98 19.18
C ASP A 255 -28.42 11.92 20.50
N ASP A 256 -29.14 12.37 21.53
CA ASP A 256 -28.82 12.36 22.94
C ASP A 256 -28.91 10.92 23.45
N TYR A 257 -27.78 10.21 23.57
CA TYR A 257 -27.72 8.96 24.30
C TYR A 257 -27.30 9.25 25.75
N SER A 258 -28.32 9.29 26.60
CA SER A 258 -28.28 9.24 28.06
C SER A 258 -27.32 8.14 28.54
N ASP A 259 -26.16 8.56 29.06
CA ASP A 259 -25.27 7.75 29.87
C ASP A 259 -25.80 7.75 31.30
N SER A 260 -26.71 6.82 31.58
CA SER A 260 -27.35 6.67 32.89
C SER A 260 -27.33 5.22 33.33
N GLU A 261 -26.16 4.60 33.40
CA GLU A 261 -25.91 3.38 34.20
C GLU A 261 -24.43 3.28 34.59
N LEU A 262 -23.94 4.15 35.47
CA LEU A 262 -22.76 3.91 36.30
C LEU A 262 -22.90 4.65 37.64
N GLU A 263 -23.84 4.20 38.47
CA GLU A 263 -23.78 4.40 39.93
C GLU A 263 -24.06 3.05 40.59
N GLU A 264 -23.00 2.31 40.90
CA GLU A 264 -23.02 1.35 42.01
C GLU A 264 -22.09 1.88 43.09
N ASP A 265 -22.71 2.38 44.15
CA ASP A 265 -22.10 2.92 45.36
C ASP A 265 -21.31 1.83 46.11
N ILE A 266 -20.02 2.10 46.37
CA ILE A 266 -19.26 1.40 47.40
C ILE A 266 -19.63 2.04 48.72
N SER A 267 -20.43 1.34 49.52
CA SER A 267 -20.74 1.72 50.91
C SER A 267 -19.49 1.58 51.79
N ASP A 268 -18.96 2.72 52.24
CA ASP A 268 -18.08 2.83 53.39
C ASP A 268 -18.93 2.71 54.68
N ASP A 269 -18.66 1.70 55.49
CA ASP A 269 -19.20 1.57 56.85
C ASP A 269 -18.02 1.69 57.83
N GLU A 270 -17.77 2.90 58.32
CA GLU A 270 -16.99 3.13 59.54
C GLU A 270 -17.94 3.19 60.73
N ASN A 271 -17.71 2.37 61.76
CA ASN A 271 -17.51 2.88 63.10
C ASN A 271 -16.99 1.82 64.08
N GLU A 272 -15.96 2.27 64.79
CA GLU A 272 -15.27 1.77 65.98
C GLU A 272 -16.27 1.61 67.16
N GLU A 273 -16.04 0.99 68.33
CA GLU A 273 -14.87 0.67 69.16
C GLU A 273 -15.25 -0.53 70.07
N GLU A 274 -14.27 -1.29 70.58
CA GLU A 274 -14.00 -1.37 72.03
C GLU A 274 -12.90 -2.42 72.31
N GLY A 275 -11.94 -2.02 73.15
CA GLY A 275 -10.62 -2.61 73.22
C GLY A 275 -10.43 -3.80 74.17
N SER A 276 -9.23 -4.38 74.10
CA SER A 276 -8.43 -4.74 75.29
C SER A 276 -7.03 -5.21 74.89
N ILE A 277 -6.10 -4.78 75.71
CA ILE A 277 -4.64 -4.92 75.75
C ILE A 277 -4.22 -6.41 75.85
N GLN A 278 -3.15 -6.86 75.16
CA GLN A 278 -1.80 -7.11 75.74
C GLN A 278 -0.82 -7.89 74.81
N ASP A 279 0.45 -7.52 74.94
CA ASP A 279 1.72 -8.03 74.40
C ASP A 279 1.85 -9.52 74.07
N VAL A 280 2.66 -9.87 73.04
CA VAL A 280 3.98 -10.54 73.21
C VAL A 280 4.88 -10.35 71.96
N THR A 281 6.11 -9.87 72.19
CA THR A 281 7.29 -9.91 71.31
C THR A 281 7.93 -11.32 71.19
N MET A 282 8.44 -11.73 70.03
CA MET A 282 9.87 -12.10 69.85
C MET A 282 10.17 -12.76 68.49
N ASP A 283 11.34 -12.36 68.00
CA ASP A 283 12.21 -12.85 66.93
C ASP A 283 12.36 -14.37 66.77
N GLY A 284 12.79 -14.78 65.57
CA GLY A 284 13.38 -16.10 65.33
C GLY A 284 13.77 -16.38 63.89
N ALA A 285 15.00 -16.02 63.52
CA ALA A 285 15.64 -16.27 62.23
C ALA A 285 16.10 -17.74 62.03
N THR A 286 16.23 -18.17 60.77
CA THR A 286 17.26 -19.09 60.18
C THR A 286 16.86 -19.30 58.71
N ALA A 287 17.60 -18.96 57.64
CA ALA A 287 19.04 -18.96 57.28
C ALA A 287 19.67 -20.36 57.20
N THR A 288 19.83 -20.87 55.97
CA THR A 288 20.94 -21.68 55.39
C THR A 288 20.67 -21.70 53.86
N ASP A 289 21.35 -21.00 52.96
CA ASP A 289 22.77 -20.83 52.59
C ASP A 289 23.40 -21.97 51.75
N GLU A 290 24.22 -21.52 50.80
CA GLU A 290 25.20 -22.22 49.92
C GLU A 290 24.75 -22.69 48.51
N LYS A 291 25.47 -22.42 47.40
CA LYS A 291 26.76 -21.74 47.15
C LYS A 291 26.96 -21.44 45.64
N ASP A 292 27.98 -20.62 45.40
CA ASP A 292 28.46 -19.92 44.21
C ASP A 292 28.93 -20.76 43.00
N ASP A 293 29.00 -20.11 41.82
CA ASP A 293 30.26 -19.91 41.07
C ASP A 293 30.09 -18.91 39.91
N GLU A 294 30.86 -17.82 39.96
CA GLU A 294 31.13 -16.88 38.88
C GLU A 294 32.21 -17.42 37.94
N GLU A 295 32.04 -17.30 36.61
CA GLU A 295 33.21 -17.20 35.73
C GLU A 295 32.97 -16.30 34.51
N ASN A 296 33.95 -15.44 34.30
CA ASN A 296 34.02 -14.31 33.39
C ASN A 296 34.79 -14.71 32.12
N GLY A 297 34.25 -14.51 30.92
CA GLY A 297 34.90 -14.98 29.68
C GLY A 297 34.59 -14.17 28.43
N GLN A 298 35.42 -13.17 28.13
CA GLN A 298 35.44 -12.45 26.85
C GLN A 298 35.93 -13.34 25.67
N PRO A 299 35.52 -13.04 24.42
CA PRO A 299 35.77 -13.90 23.27
C PRO A 299 37.22 -13.82 22.72
N PRO A 300 37.75 -14.91 22.11
CA PRO A 300 39.13 -14.95 21.63
C PRO A 300 39.36 -14.13 20.33
N LYS A 301 40.55 -13.52 20.24
CA LYS A 301 41.06 -12.72 19.11
C LYS A 301 41.53 -13.58 17.93
N LYS A 302 41.33 -13.06 16.70
CA LYS A 302 41.78 -13.64 15.42
C LYS A 302 43.30 -13.73 15.31
N MET A 303 43.82 -14.87 14.83
CA MET A 303 45.22 -15.02 14.38
C MET A 303 45.30 -15.04 12.85
N ALA A 304 46.26 -14.29 12.30
CA ALA A 304 46.66 -14.32 10.89
C ALA A 304 47.76 -15.37 10.66
N LYS A 305 47.74 -16.06 9.51
CA LYS A 305 48.84 -16.84 8.93
C LYS A 305 48.77 -16.66 7.41
N HIS A 306 49.59 -15.79 6.83
CA HIS A 306 50.91 -16.06 6.22
C HIS A 306 50.84 -16.89 4.93
N GLU A 307 51.07 -16.17 3.82
CA GLU A 307 51.47 -16.66 2.51
C GLU A 307 52.74 -17.51 2.59
N LYS A 308 52.79 -18.56 1.77
CA LYS A 308 54.04 -19.18 1.35
C LYS A 308 54.09 -19.18 -0.17
N LYS A 309 55.27 -18.78 -0.64
CA LYS A 309 55.81 -18.78 -2.01
C LYS A 309 55.37 -19.93 -2.89
#